data_AF-Q1IQ85-F1
#
_entry.id   AF-Q1IQ85-F1
#
_cell.length_a   1.000
_cell.length_b   1.000
_cell.length_c   1.000
_cell.angle_alpha   90.00
_cell.angle_beta   90.00
_cell.angle_gamma   90.00
#
_symmetry.space_group_name_H-M   'P 1'
#
loop_
_entity.id
_entity.type
_entity.pdbx_description
1 polymer ?
#
loop_
_entity_poly.entity_id
_entity_poly.type
_entity_poly.pdbx_seq_one_letter_code
_entity_poly.pdbx_strand_id
1 'polypeptide(L)'
;MKRALLALVAGLLLPLSAFAQSKSGLLLTTAAASSDAGQSFHSYWIVRDGSQVQVTEGNRLLTPRGAGWWELGITVLKHPTNESRNEVIWAGPAGSKHLRFHVIAFNPDEPCPDDINTYSLSWVGGDYATVQHAYVSNCGKKPTSGIQGFMVRLEDLTHGEQQLRAHIALRDVASDPAGDAMALGGEIANARGTLTTDSDNPVEENSWIVVRNKGRYQLLGVTPEIKGQEGNTFDIPFDVPKEIAGRDDLAVGWDAVLDKDPETLDAYTSPDGSFVALVGPRYLSCYELADGKLGARLTRVPLASAGVVAAQWASDVEQWNQQLVPLLKAQK
;
A
#
# COMPACT_ATOMS: atom_id res chain seq x y z
N MET A 1 -62.57 -28.58 -50.53
CA MET A 1 -61.12 -28.61 -50.80
C MET A 1 -60.46 -27.45 -50.07
N LYS A 2 -59.32 -27.72 -49.44
CA LYS A 2 -58.74 -27.00 -48.28
C LYS A 2 -58.19 -25.61 -48.64
N ARG A 3 -58.40 -24.66 -47.71
CA ARG A 3 -57.83 -23.30 -47.70
C ARG A 3 -56.33 -23.35 -47.41
N ALA A 4 -55.57 -22.54 -48.14
CA ALA A 4 -54.14 -22.33 -47.96
C ALA A 4 -53.85 -21.46 -46.71
N LEU A 5 -52.83 -21.85 -45.95
CA LEU A 5 -52.33 -21.12 -44.78
C LEU A 5 -51.07 -20.34 -45.21
N LEU A 6 -51.12 -19.01 -45.15
CA LEU A 6 -49.94 -18.14 -45.23
C LEU A 6 -49.26 -18.13 -43.86
N ALA A 7 -48.00 -18.53 -43.79
CA ALA A 7 -47.15 -18.35 -42.60
C ALA A 7 -46.39 -17.03 -42.73
N LEU A 8 -46.65 -16.10 -41.80
CA LEU A 8 -45.97 -14.82 -41.66
C LEU A 8 -44.67 -15.06 -40.86
N VAL A 9 -43.50 -14.85 -41.48
CA VAL A 9 -42.21 -14.88 -40.77
C VAL A 9 -41.97 -13.49 -40.19
N ALA A 10 -42.24 -13.33 -38.89
CA ALA A 10 -41.85 -12.15 -38.13
C ALA A 10 -40.38 -12.30 -37.70
N GLY A 11 -39.48 -11.56 -38.35
CA GLY A 11 -38.09 -11.45 -37.93
C GLY A 11 -38.00 -10.64 -36.64
N LEU A 12 -37.64 -11.30 -35.53
CA LEU A 12 -37.20 -10.62 -34.31
C LEU A 12 -35.85 -9.96 -34.57
N LEU A 13 -35.85 -8.64 -34.69
CA LEU A 13 -34.66 -7.81 -34.47
C LEU A 13 -34.40 -7.78 -32.96
N LEU A 14 -33.42 -8.58 -32.52
CA LEU A 14 -32.85 -8.42 -31.19
C LEU A 14 -32.11 -7.06 -31.14
N PRO A 15 -32.33 -6.23 -30.10
CA PRO A 15 -31.52 -5.03 -29.93
C PRO A 15 -30.08 -5.47 -29.63
N LEU A 16 -29.14 -5.02 -30.45
CA LEU A 16 -27.71 -5.01 -30.12
C LEU A 16 -27.58 -4.30 -28.78
N SER A 17 -27.40 -5.08 -27.71
CA SER A 17 -26.97 -4.55 -26.43
C SER A 17 -25.64 -3.88 -26.69
N ALA A 18 -25.61 -2.55 -26.62
CA ALA A 18 -24.36 -1.81 -26.54
C ALA A 18 -23.66 -2.35 -25.29
N PHE A 19 -22.62 -3.16 -25.48
CA PHE A 19 -21.72 -3.52 -24.40
C PHE A 19 -21.18 -2.20 -23.86
N ALA A 20 -21.66 -1.78 -22.69
CA ALA A 20 -21.05 -0.69 -21.96
C ALA A 20 -19.59 -1.10 -21.74
N GLN A 21 -18.68 -0.40 -22.41
CA GLN A 21 -17.26 -0.70 -22.34
C GLN A 21 -16.84 -0.55 -20.88
N SER A 22 -16.39 -1.65 -20.27
CA SER A 22 -16.01 -1.66 -18.85
C SER A 22 -14.90 -0.65 -18.63
N LYS A 23 -15.09 0.24 -17.64
CA LYS A 23 -14.05 1.18 -17.19
C LYS A 23 -13.35 0.59 -15.99
N SER A 24 -12.02 0.63 -16.02
CA SER A 24 -11.18 0.27 -14.88
C SER A 24 -10.35 1.47 -14.44
N GLY A 25 -10.25 1.64 -13.13
CA GLY A 25 -9.51 2.74 -12.51
C GLY A 25 -8.53 2.22 -11.46
N LEU A 26 -7.28 2.67 -11.51
CA LEU A 26 -6.24 2.36 -10.54
C LEU A 26 -5.83 3.64 -9.82
N LEU A 27 -5.97 3.65 -8.49
CA LEU A 27 -5.30 4.62 -7.63
C LEU A 27 -4.00 3.98 -7.14
N LEU A 28 -2.86 4.55 -7.53
CA LEU A 28 -1.54 4.08 -7.13
C LEU A 28 -0.77 5.22 -6.46
N THR A 29 -0.23 4.99 -5.26
CA THR A 29 0.57 5.96 -4.54
C THR A 29 2.00 5.46 -4.40
N THR A 30 2.94 6.33 -4.76
CA THR A 30 4.37 6.13 -4.52
C THR A 30 4.84 7.00 -3.38
N ALA A 31 5.87 6.56 -2.68
CA ALA A 31 6.54 7.32 -1.64
C ALA A 31 8.04 7.43 -1.94
N ALA A 32 8.60 8.60 -1.68
CA ALA A 32 10.06 8.74 -1.61
C ALA A 32 10.58 8.01 -0.34
N ALA A 33 11.88 7.72 -0.32
CA ALA A 33 12.52 7.32 0.93
C ALA A 33 12.31 8.41 2.00
N SER A 34 12.16 8.02 3.26
CA SER A 34 12.05 8.98 4.36
C SER A 34 13.31 9.85 4.42
N SER A 35 13.12 11.16 4.63
CA SER A 35 14.16 12.17 4.72
C SER A 35 13.86 13.12 5.88
N ASP A 36 14.71 14.10 6.19
CA ASP A 36 14.47 15.07 7.28
C ASP A 36 13.16 15.87 7.16
N ALA A 37 12.56 15.92 5.97
CA ALA A 37 11.26 16.53 5.72
C ALA A 37 10.07 15.56 5.93
N GLY A 38 10.33 14.34 6.41
CA GLY A 38 9.39 13.22 6.43
C GLY A 38 9.35 12.46 5.10
N GLN A 39 8.37 11.56 5.00
CA GLN A 39 8.09 10.82 3.77
C GLN A 39 7.08 11.59 2.92
N SER A 40 7.42 11.83 1.64
CA SER A 40 6.50 12.47 0.69
C SER A 40 5.78 11.44 -0.16
N PHE A 41 4.48 11.67 -0.40
CA PHE A 41 3.61 10.79 -1.18
C PHE A 41 3.17 11.44 -2.50
N HIS A 42 3.07 10.63 -3.54
CA HIS A 42 2.57 11.05 -4.85
C HIS A 42 1.64 9.98 -5.44
N SER A 43 0.40 10.37 -5.67
CA SER A 43 -0.68 9.51 -6.16
C SER A 43 -0.98 9.73 -7.64
N TYR A 44 -1.24 8.63 -8.33
CA TYR A 44 -1.64 8.52 -9.72
C TYR A 44 -3.02 7.87 -9.77
N TRP A 45 -4.01 8.60 -10.24
CA TRP A 45 -5.33 8.06 -10.58
C TRP A 45 -5.40 7.82 -12.08
N ILE A 46 -5.36 6.55 -12.47
CA ILE A 46 -5.26 6.09 -13.85
C ILE A 46 -6.58 5.46 -14.25
N VAL A 47 -7.25 6.03 -15.25
CA VAL A 47 -8.54 5.54 -15.74
C VAL A 47 -8.40 5.07 -17.17
N ARG A 48 -8.86 3.84 -17.40
CA ARG A 48 -9.05 3.25 -18.72
C ARG A 48 -10.49 3.49 -19.18
N ASP A 49 -10.64 4.24 -20.27
CA ASP A 49 -11.92 4.41 -20.96
C ASP A 49 -11.75 4.10 -22.45
N GLY A 50 -12.26 2.94 -22.84
CA GLY A 50 -12.18 2.46 -24.21
C GLY A 50 -10.76 2.25 -24.70
N SER A 51 -10.29 3.09 -25.64
CA SER A 51 -8.91 3.11 -26.16
C SER A 51 -8.04 4.21 -25.54
N GLN A 52 -8.60 5.05 -24.67
CA GLN A 52 -7.88 6.12 -23.97
C GLN A 52 -7.48 5.73 -22.54
N VAL A 53 -6.37 6.29 -22.07
CA VAL A 53 -5.98 6.26 -20.65
C VAL A 53 -5.80 7.69 -20.18
N GLN A 54 -6.46 8.04 -19.09
CA GLN A 54 -6.35 9.35 -18.44
C GLN A 54 -5.61 9.18 -17.12
N VAL A 55 -4.73 10.12 -16.80
CA VAL A 55 -3.99 10.12 -15.53
C VAL A 55 -4.19 11.47 -14.83
N THR A 56 -4.60 11.41 -13.57
CA THR A 56 -4.67 12.58 -12.67
C THR A 56 -3.71 12.35 -11.51
N GLU A 57 -2.90 13.35 -11.18
CA GLU A 57 -1.85 13.25 -10.16
C GLU A 57 -2.12 14.17 -8.97
N GLY A 58 -1.56 13.83 -7.81
CA GLY A 58 -1.61 14.67 -6.61
C GLY A 58 -0.64 14.22 -5.50
N ASN A 59 -0.13 15.16 -4.70
CA ASN A 59 0.87 14.90 -3.66
C ASN A 59 0.23 14.51 -2.31
N ARG A 60 -0.50 13.40 -2.30
CA ARG A 60 -1.24 12.89 -1.13
C ARG A 60 -1.26 11.37 -1.14
N LEU A 61 -1.44 10.76 0.01
CA LEU A 61 -1.71 9.33 0.15
C LEU A 61 -3.19 9.17 0.52
N LEU A 62 -3.96 8.59 -0.40
CA LEU A 62 -5.40 8.42 -0.26
C LEU A 62 -5.76 6.94 -0.31
N THR A 63 -6.72 6.51 0.51
CA THR A 63 -7.25 5.16 0.50
C THR A 63 -8.78 5.17 0.58
N PRO A 64 -9.49 4.32 -0.19
CA PRO A 64 -10.94 4.22 -0.12
C PRO A 64 -11.35 3.42 1.13
N ARG A 65 -12.37 3.90 1.84
CA ARG A 65 -13.06 3.16 2.91
C ARG A 65 -14.57 3.22 2.72
N GLY A 66 -15.31 2.39 3.47
CA GLY A 66 -16.77 2.34 3.38
C GLY A 66 -17.48 3.68 3.62
N ALA A 67 -16.90 4.56 4.45
CA ALA A 67 -17.43 5.89 4.74
C ALA A 67 -16.90 7.01 3.82
N GLY A 68 -16.10 6.67 2.80
CA GLY A 68 -15.49 7.63 1.87
C GLY A 68 -13.96 7.56 1.87
N TRP A 69 -13.33 8.64 1.41
CA TRP A 69 -11.87 8.70 1.27
C TRP A 69 -11.20 9.04 2.58
N TRP A 70 -10.11 8.34 2.88
CA TRP A 70 -9.18 8.68 3.95
C TRP A 70 -7.88 9.21 3.35
N GLU A 71 -7.24 10.12 4.06
CA GLU A 71 -5.88 10.57 3.82
C GLU A 71 -4.99 10.08 4.95
N LEU A 72 -3.76 9.73 4.60
CA LEU A 72 -2.70 9.41 5.54
C LEU A 72 -1.51 10.33 5.32
N GLY A 73 -0.75 10.57 6.38
CA GLY A 73 0.48 11.33 6.28
C GLY A 73 1.35 11.19 7.52
N ILE A 74 2.48 11.89 7.46
CA ILE A 74 3.44 11.98 8.57
C ILE A 74 3.56 13.45 8.96
N THR A 75 3.46 13.71 10.25
CA THR A 75 3.71 15.01 10.87
C THR A 75 5.09 14.99 11.49
N VAL A 76 5.93 15.94 11.11
CA VAL A 76 7.24 16.13 11.77
C VAL A 76 7.03 17.01 12.99
N LEU A 77 7.32 16.45 14.17
CA LEU A 77 7.38 17.16 15.44
C LEU A 77 8.79 17.74 15.60
N LYS A 78 8.86 19.06 15.78
CA LYS A 78 10.12 19.77 16.01
C LYS A 78 10.13 20.34 17.42
N HIS A 79 11.21 20.10 18.14
CA HIS A 79 11.49 20.83 19.35
C HIS A 79 12.21 22.15 19.03
N PRO A 80 11.90 23.26 19.74
CA PRO A 80 12.50 24.56 19.46
C PRO A 80 13.97 24.69 19.89
N THR A 81 14.48 23.77 20.71
CA THR A 81 15.79 23.90 21.38
C THR A 81 16.76 22.75 21.14
N ASN A 82 16.37 21.68 20.43
CA ASN A 82 17.26 20.58 20.09
C ASN A 82 17.05 20.14 18.62
N GLU A 83 17.98 19.33 18.11
CA GLU A 83 17.89 18.71 16.78
C GLU A 83 17.06 17.42 16.80
N SER A 84 16.41 17.08 17.93
CA SER A 84 15.62 15.85 18.02
C SER A 84 14.40 15.93 17.09
N ARG A 85 14.21 14.84 16.35
CA ARG A 85 13.16 14.69 15.35
C ARG A 85 12.27 13.55 15.79
N ASN A 86 11.02 13.89 16.10
CA ASN A 86 9.98 12.92 16.33
C ASN A 86 8.96 13.03 15.21
N GLU A 87 8.46 11.91 14.72
CA GLU A 87 7.42 11.87 13.71
C GLU A 87 6.19 11.19 14.27
N VAL A 88 5.03 11.56 13.73
CA VAL A 88 3.79 10.86 14.02
C VAL A 88 3.06 10.58 12.72
N ILE A 89 2.61 9.35 12.56
CA ILE A 89 1.72 8.97 11.47
C ILE A 89 0.30 9.32 11.88
N TRP A 90 -0.46 9.89 10.96
CA TRP A 90 -1.89 10.12 11.13
C TRP A 90 -2.68 9.54 9.96
N ALA A 91 -3.93 9.20 10.22
CA ALA A 91 -4.92 8.89 9.20
C ALA A 91 -6.29 9.47 9.58
N GLY A 92 -7.07 9.89 8.59
CA GLY A 92 -8.41 10.39 8.83
C GLY A 92 -9.20 10.67 7.55
N PRO A 93 -10.49 11.04 7.65
CA PRO A 93 -11.29 11.40 6.49
C PRO A 93 -10.63 12.51 5.65
N ALA A 94 -10.58 12.32 4.35
CA ALA A 94 -9.93 13.25 3.43
C ALA A 94 -10.56 14.65 3.53
N GLY A 95 -9.71 15.67 3.69
CA GLY A 95 -10.15 17.06 3.90
C GLY A 95 -10.25 17.46 5.37
N SER A 96 -10.08 16.52 6.30
CA SER A 96 -9.80 16.82 7.70
C SER A 96 -8.51 17.64 7.82
N LYS A 97 -8.46 18.56 8.80
CA LYS A 97 -7.26 19.36 9.05
C LYS A 97 -6.24 18.53 9.80
N HIS A 98 -5.08 18.32 9.19
CA HIS A 98 -3.93 17.69 9.81
C HIS A 98 -2.72 18.62 9.69
N LEU A 99 -1.96 18.78 10.77
CA LEU A 99 -0.77 19.60 10.76
C LEU A 99 0.37 18.82 10.10
N ARG A 100 1.03 19.41 9.09
CA ARG A 100 2.26 18.81 8.52
C ARG A 100 3.47 18.98 9.44
N PHE A 101 3.45 20.04 10.23
CA PHE A 101 4.47 20.39 11.20
C PHE A 101 3.80 20.81 12.49
N HIS A 102 4.32 20.32 13.61
CA HIS A 102 3.88 20.73 14.93
C HIS A 102 5.10 20.98 15.82
N VAL A 103 5.11 22.13 16.50
CA VAL A 103 6.17 22.46 17.45
C VAL A 103 5.70 22.04 18.82
N ILE A 104 6.40 21.07 19.40
CA ILE A 104 6.09 20.56 20.74
C ILE A 104 6.92 21.30 21.80
N ALA A 105 6.28 21.59 22.93
CA ALA A 105 6.97 22.21 24.06
C ALA A 105 8.03 21.24 24.60
N PHE A 106 9.21 21.77 24.91
CA PHE A 106 10.24 20.99 25.61
C PHE A 106 9.72 20.60 26.99
N ASN A 107 9.69 19.30 27.28
CA ASN A 107 9.38 18.79 28.60
C ASN A 107 10.69 18.47 29.34
N PRO A 108 11.09 19.25 30.35
CA PRO A 108 12.32 19.01 31.10
C PRO A 108 12.29 17.71 31.92
N ASP A 109 11.10 17.16 32.17
CA ASP A 109 10.91 15.90 32.88
C ASP A 109 10.90 14.69 31.93
N GLU A 110 11.05 14.91 30.61
CA GLU A 110 11.21 13.82 29.65
C GLU A 110 12.52 13.08 29.93
N PRO A 111 12.48 11.77 30.19
CA PRO A 111 13.68 11.02 30.57
C PRO A 111 14.77 11.05 29.49
N CYS A 112 14.36 11.25 28.23
CA CYS A 112 15.15 11.10 27.01
C CYS A 112 14.78 12.12 25.93
N PRO A 113 15.11 13.40 26.12
CA PRO A 113 14.71 14.46 25.18
C PRO A 113 15.45 14.41 23.83
N ASP A 114 16.51 13.60 23.70
CA ASP A 114 17.33 13.47 22.48
C ASP A 114 17.02 12.21 21.67
N ASP A 115 15.94 11.50 22.00
CA ASP A 115 15.48 10.37 21.19
C ASP A 115 14.96 10.85 19.83
N ILE A 116 15.36 10.15 18.77
CA ILE A 116 14.92 10.41 17.40
C ILE A 116 14.00 9.26 16.99
N ASN A 117 12.76 9.57 16.67
CA ASN A 117 11.78 8.61 16.16
C ASN A 117 11.34 9.02 14.76
N THR A 118 11.71 8.23 13.77
CA THR A 118 11.32 8.40 12.37
C THR A 118 10.34 7.30 11.99
N TYR A 119 9.26 7.67 11.34
CA TYR A 119 8.25 6.73 10.87
C TYR A 119 8.12 6.81 9.35
N SER A 120 7.89 5.67 8.72
CA SER A 120 7.52 5.60 7.30
C SER A 120 6.45 4.55 7.04
N LEU A 121 5.64 4.80 6.04
CA LEU A 121 4.66 3.86 5.53
C LEU A 121 5.29 3.09 4.36
N SER A 122 5.34 1.76 4.47
CA SER A 122 5.85 0.89 3.41
C SER A 122 4.73 0.17 2.65
N TRP A 123 3.53 0.10 3.23
CA TRP A 123 2.34 -0.44 2.57
C TRP A 123 1.06 0.11 3.22
N VAL A 124 0.01 0.37 2.44
CA VAL A 124 -1.30 0.86 2.89
C VAL A 124 -2.44 0.20 2.10
N GLY A 125 -3.33 -0.46 2.83
CA GLY A 125 -4.57 -1.04 2.34
C GLY A 125 -5.80 -0.19 2.65
N GLY A 126 -6.98 -0.83 2.66
CA GLY A 126 -8.24 -0.16 3.01
C GLY A 126 -8.35 0.16 4.49
N ASP A 127 -7.97 -0.80 5.36
CA ASP A 127 -8.15 -0.68 6.82
C ASP A 127 -6.86 -0.79 7.62
N TYR A 128 -5.75 -1.18 6.97
CA TYR A 128 -4.48 -1.42 7.63
C TYR A 128 -3.32 -0.74 6.90
N ALA A 129 -2.22 -0.52 7.62
CA ALA A 129 -0.96 -0.07 7.05
C ALA A 129 0.22 -0.79 7.72
N THR A 130 1.29 -0.96 6.94
CA THR A 130 2.60 -1.34 7.44
C THR A 130 3.39 -0.07 7.75
N VAL A 131 3.86 0.00 9.00
CA VAL A 131 4.69 1.06 9.53
C VAL A 131 6.10 0.53 9.75
N GLN A 132 7.09 1.30 9.31
CA GLN A 132 8.47 1.14 9.73
C GLN A 132 8.81 2.28 10.70
N HIS A 133 9.30 1.92 11.87
CA HIS A 133 9.75 2.83 12.92
C HIS A 133 11.26 2.69 13.07
N ALA A 134 11.99 3.71 12.65
CA ALA A 134 13.41 3.82 12.94
C ALA A 134 13.59 4.69 14.19
N TYR A 135 14.33 4.19 15.17
CA TYR A 135 14.58 4.91 16.41
C TYR A 135 16.07 5.01 16.69
N VAL A 136 16.49 6.12 17.30
CA VAL A 136 17.82 6.30 17.87
C VAL A 136 17.62 6.87 19.27
N SER A 137 18.08 6.16 20.28
CA SER A 137 18.12 6.65 21.66
C SER A 137 19.56 6.82 22.10
N ASN A 138 19.88 8.03 22.54
CA ASN A 138 21.17 8.34 23.15
C ASN A 138 21.11 8.21 24.68
N CYS A 139 20.02 7.68 25.22
CA CYS A 139 19.84 7.51 26.64
C CYS A 139 20.61 6.33 27.23
N GLY A 140 21.06 6.51 28.47
CA GLY A 140 21.80 5.48 29.21
C GLY A 140 23.29 5.44 28.87
N LYS A 141 23.94 4.30 29.17
CA LYS A 141 25.42 4.18 29.08
C LYS A 141 25.93 3.93 27.65
N LYS A 142 25.05 3.52 26.72
CA LYS A 142 25.38 3.23 25.32
C LYS A 142 24.20 3.65 24.44
N PRO A 143 24.44 4.38 23.33
CA PRO A 143 23.42 4.63 22.33
C PRO A 143 22.83 3.32 21.80
N THR A 144 21.54 3.32 21.53
CA THR A 144 20.80 2.22 20.90
C THR A 144 20.04 2.75 19.69
N SER A 145 20.03 2.02 18.59
CA SER A 145 19.33 2.43 17.38
C SER A 145 18.80 1.23 16.64
N GLY A 146 17.62 1.35 16.04
CA GLY A 146 16.93 0.24 15.44
C GLY A 146 15.90 0.59 14.39
N ILE A 147 15.41 -0.45 13.72
CA ILE A 147 14.26 -0.37 12.84
C ILE A 147 13.30 -1.51 13.19
N GLN A 148 12.04 -1.17 13.41
CA GLN A 148 10.96 -2.13 13.64
C GLN A 148 9.88 -1.96 12.56
N GLY A 149 9.40 -3.07 12.00
CA GLY A 149 8.26 -3.12 11.10
C GLY A 149 7.05 -3.75 11.78
N PHE A 150 5.88 -3.12 11.67
CA PHE A 150 4.64 -3.65 12.25
C PHE A 150 3.40 -3.16 11.52
N MET A 151 2.26 -3.78 11.83
CA MET A 151 0.96 -3.46 11.26
C MET A 151 0.10 -2.65 12.22
N VAL A 152 -0.63 -1.68 11.68
CA VAL A 152 -1.56 -0.80 12.41
C VAL A 152 -2.92 -0.75 11.70
N ARG A 153 -4.01 -0.54 12.46
CA ARG A 153 -5.31 -0.16 11.89
C ARG A 153 -5.28 1.33 11.60
N LEU A 154 -5.89 1.73 10.49
CA LEU A 154 -5.98 3.17 10.16
C LEU A 154 -6.80 3.96 11.19
N GLU A 155 -7.77 3.32 11.84
CA GLU A 155 -8.59 3.96 12.87
C GLU A 155 -7.80 4.33 14.14
N ASP A 156 -6.76 3.56 14.45
CA ASP A 156 -5.87 3.83 15.59
C ASP A 156 -4.98 5.07 15.34
N LEU A 157 -4.80 5.46 14.08
CA LEU A 157 -3.97 6.61 13.65
C LEU A 157 -4.73 7.95 13.69
N THR A 158 -5.98 7.96 14.14
CA THR A 158 -6.82 9.18 14.15
C THR A 158 -6.41 10.19 15.23
N HIS A 159 -5.69 9.74 16.26
CA HIS A 159 -5.25 10.56 17.39
C HIS A 159 -3.73 10.80 17.30
N GLY A 160 -3.32 11.60 16.31
CA GLY A 160 -1.93 11.82 15.87
C GLY A 160 -0.95 12.50 16.84
N GLU A 161 -1.15 12.34 18.15
CA GLU A 161 -0.21 12.80 19.19
C GLU A 161 0.23 11.67 20.13
N GLN A 162 -0.37 10.47 20.05
CA GLN A 162 0.09 9.33 20.85
C GLN A 162 1.16 8.55 20.10
N GLN A 163 2.23 8.18 20.82
CA GLN A 163 3.20 7.21 20.32
C GLN A 163 2.46 5.96 19.85
N LEU A 164 2.80 5.50 18.65
CA LEU A 164 2.26 4.27 18.10
C LEU A 164 2.65 3.11 19.01
N ARG A 165 1.68 2.61 19.76
CA ARG A 165 1.82 1.45 20.65
C ARG A 165 0.97 0.27 20.23
N ALA A 166 0.09 0.46 19.24
CA ALA A 166 -0.82 -0.57 18.76
C ALA A 166 -0.15 -1.39 17.67
N HIS A 167 0.40 -2.53 18.05
CA HIS A 167 0.82 -3.58 17.14
C HIS A 167 -0.28 -4.65 17.17
N ILE A 168 -0.76 -5.10 16.02
CA ILE A 168 -1.90 -6.02 15.94
C ILE A 168 -1.38 -7.43 15.66
N ALA A 169 -1.84 -8.43 16.40
CA ALA A 169 -1.47 -9.81 16.14
C ALA A 169 -2.00 -10.28 14.77
N LEU A 170 -1.22 -11.09 14.04
CA LEU A 170 -1.66 -11.58 12.73
C LEU A 170 -2.98 -12.38 12.83
N ARG A 171 -3.17 -13.19 13.87
CA ARG A 171 -4.41 -13.95 14.07
C ARG A 171 -5.66 -13.07 14.17
N ASP A 172 -5.53 -11.87 14.74
CA ASP A 172 -6.64 -10.93 14.95
C ASP A 172 -7.09 -10.28 13.62
N VAL A 173 -6.24 -10.34 12.59
CA VAL A 173 -6.52 -9.78 11.26
C VAL A 173 -6.84 -10.87 10.25
N ALA A 174 -6.10 -11.99 10.28
CA ALA A 174 -6.07 -13.00 9.23
C ALA A 174 -6.53 -14.41 9.66
N SER A 175 -7.01 -14.58 10.90
CA SER A 175 -7.47 -15.84 11.56
C SER A 175 -6.38 -16.71 12.23
N ASP A 176 -6.80 -17.66 13.07
CA ASP A 176 -5.91 -18.57 13.80
C ASP A 176 -4.91 -19.32 12.89
N PRO A 177 -5.31 -19.90 11.73
CA PRO A 177 -4.36 -20.50 10.79
C PRO A 177 -3.23 -19.57 10.33
N ALA A 178 -3.46 -18.26 10.25
CA ALA A 178 -2.43 -17.29 9.89
C ALA A 178 -1.42 -17.09 11.02
N GLY A 179 -1.89 -17.05 12.28
CA GLY A 179 -1.03 -17.03 13.46
C GLY A 179 -0.17 -18.28 13.57
N ASP A 180 -0.76 -19.46 13.34
CA ASP A 180 -0.03 -20.73 13.31
C ASP A 180 1.02 -20.76 12.19
N ALA A 181 0.70 -20.23 11.01
CA ALA A 181 1.64 -20.10 9.90
C ALA A 181 2.81 -19.17 10.25
N MET A 182 2.58 -18.08 10.98
CA MET A 182 3.64 -17.18 11.43
C MET A 182 4.61 -17.89 12.39
N ALA A 183 4.08 -18.66 13.34
CA ALA A 183 4.90 -19.48 14.23
C ALA A 183 5.77 -20.47 13.44
N LEU A 184 5.18 -21.18 12.48
CA LEU A 184 5.89 -22.10 11.58
C LEU A 184 6.97 -21.39 10.75
N GLY A 185 6.67 -20.20 10.20
CA GLY A 185 7.64 -19.38 9.47
C GLY A 185 8.85 -19.03 10.32
N GLY A 186 8.60 -18.64 11.58
CA GLY A 186 9.65 -18.37 12.57
C GLY A 186 10.50 -19.60 12.88
N GLU A 187 9.88 -20.77 13.09
CA GLU A 187 10.58 -22.04 13.31
C GLU A 187 11.48 -22.43 12.12
N ILE A 188 10.97 -22.30 10.89
CA ILE A 188 11.73 -22.59 9.66
C ILE A 188 12.93 -21.65 9.55
N ALA A 189 12.72 -20.35 9.81
CA ALA A 189 13.77 -19.35 9.73
C ALA A 189 14.86 -19.58 10.81
N ASN A 190 14.46 -19.92 12.04
CA ASN A 190 15.39 -20.29 13.10
C ASN A 190 16.18 -21.56 12.74
N ALA A 191 15.51 -22.60 12.22
CA ALA A 191 16.17 -23.84 11.80
C ALA A 191 17.19 -23.64 10.65
N ARG A 192 16.97 -22.61 9.80
CA ARG A 192 17.91 -22.21 8.75
C ARG A 192 19.04 -21.30 9.23
N GLY A 193 19.02 -20.88 10.50
CA GLY A 193 19.97 -19.91 11.05
C GLY A 193 19.82 -18.52 10.43
N THR A 194 18.66 -18.20 9.84
CA THR A 194 18.38 -16.87 9.26
C THR A 194 17.86 -15.89 10.31
N LEU A 195 17.46 -16.37 11.48
CA LEU A 195 17.08 -15.53 12.60
C LEU A 195 18.23 -15.40 13.59
N THR A 196 18.48 -14.18 14.04
CA THR A 196 19.22 -13.89 15.26
C THR A 196 18.24 -13.86 16.42
N THR A 197 17.56 -14.97 16.71
CA THR A 197 16.70 -15.07 17.89
C THR A 197 17.49 -15.70 19.03
N ASP A 198 17.73 -14.95 20.11
CA ASP A 198 18.15 -15.54 21.38
C ASP A 198 16.90 -16.13 22.08
N SER A 199 17.07 -17.08 23.01
CA SER A 199 15.94 -17.69 23.74
C SER A 199 15.07 -16.67 24.48
N ASP A 200 15.66 -15.49 24.73
CA ASP A 200 15.05 -14.39 25.47
C ASP A 200 14.18 -13.47 24.59
N ASN A 201 14.29 -13.57 23.25
CA ASN A 201 13.57 -12.72 22.29
C ASN A 201 12.84 -13.56 21.24
N PRO A 202 11.68 -14.16 21.60
CA PRO A 202 10.88 -14.94 20.66
C PRO A 202 10.28 -14.06 19.55
N VAL A 203 9.88 -14.70 18.45
CA VAL A 203 9.06 -14.06 17.42
C VAL A 203 7.75 -13.61 18.04
N GLU A 204 7.48 -12.30 18.00
CA GLU A 204 6.23 -11.73 18.49
C GLU A 204 5.16 -11.76 17.39
N GLU A 205 3.95 -12.19 17.74
CA GLU A 205 2.85 -12.32 16.77
C GLU A 205 2.35 -10.99 16.19
N ASN A 206 2.68 -9.88 16.85
CA ASN A 206 2.35 -8.52 16.43
C ASN A 206 3.43 -7.89 15.53
N SER A 207 4.52 -8.61 15.26
CA SER A 207 5.68 -8.15 14.49
C SER A 207 5.67 -8.79 13.11
N TRP A 208 4.75 -8.32 12.27
CA TRP A 208 4.58 -8.75 10.90
C TRP A 208 4.23 -7.56 10.01
N ILE A 209 4.47 -7.72 8.71
CA ILE A 209 4.29 -6.69 7.70
C ILE A 209 3.71 -7.27 6.42
N VAL A 210 3.10 -6.41 5.60
CA VAL A 210 2.72 -6.72 4.23
C VAL A 210 3.75 -6.11 3.30
N VAL A 211 4.27 -6.92 2.38
CA VAL A 211 5.14 -6.45 1.29
C VAL A 211 4.53 -6.83 -0.05
N ARG A 212 4.91 -6.09 -1.10
CA ARG A 212 4.56 -6.44 -2.48
C ARG A 212 5.82 -6.62 -3.30
N ASN A 213 5.87 -7.69 -4.09
CA ASN A 213 6.99 -7.98 -4.96
C ASN A 213 6.51 -8.71 -6.21
N LYS A 214 6.90 -8.22 -7.40
CA LYS A 214 6.65 -8.87 -8.70
C LYS A 214 5.20 -9.30 -8.91
N GLY A 215 4.27 -8.41 -8.60
CA GLY A 215 2.84 -8.59 -8.80
C GLY A 215 2.11 -9.32 -7.69
N ARG A 216 2.77 -9.70 -6.59
CA ARG A 216 2.15 -10.43 -5.47
C ARG A 216 2.41 -9.80 -4.12
N TYR A 217 1.40 -9.84 -3.25
CA TYR A 217 1.52 -9.52 -1.85
C TYR A 217 2.05 -10.73 -1.06
N GLN A 218 2.82 -10.47 -0.02
CA GLN A 218 3.37 -11.48 0.87
C GLN A 218 3.29 -10.98 2.32
N LEU A 219 3.07 -11.92 3.25
CA LEU A 219 3.21 -11.68 4.67
C LEU A 219 4.64 -12.02 5.08
N LEU A 220 5.32 -11.08 5.74
CA LEU A 220 6.61 -11.33 6.37
C LEU A 220 6.50 -11.10 7.87
N GLY A 221 7.10 -12.00 8.64
CA GLY A 221 7.38 -11.76 10.05
C GLY A 221 8.65 -10.94 10.20
N VAL A 222 8.74 -10.16 11.26
CA VAL A 222 9.87 -9.30 11.60
C VAL A 222 10.38 -9.73 12.96
N THR A 223 11.66 -10.06 13.08
CA THR A 223 12.23 -10.33 14.40
C THR A 223 12.50 -9.04 15.13
N PRO A 224 12.35 -9.02 16.47
CA PRO A 224 12.80 -7.90 17.27
C PRO A 224 14.29 -7.67 17.07
N GLU A 225 14.68 -6.41 17.13
CA GLU A 225 16.06 -6.00 17.03
C GLU A 225 16.87 -6.48 18.25
N ILE A 226 18.10 -6.97 18.03
CA ILE A 226 19.00 -7.35 19.12
C ILE A 226 20.26 -6.49 19.07
N LYS A 227 20.44 -5.62 20.09
CA LYS A 227 21.70 -4.90 20.37
C LYS A 227 22.27 -4.12 19.18
N GLY A 228 21.45 -3.35 18.45
CA GLY A 228 21.92 -2.52 17.33
C GLY A 228 22.01 -3.28 15.99
N GLN A 229 21.48 -4.50 15.89
CA GLN A 229 21.35 -5.24 14.63
C GLN A 229 19.90 -5.19 14.15
N GLU A 230 19.68 -4.63 12.95
CA GLU A 230 18.37 -4.58 12.31
C GLU A 230 17.64 -5.93 12.41
N GLY A 231 16.34 -5.88 12.71
CA GLY A 231 15.50 -7.08 12.72
C GLY A 231 15.50 -7.74 11.35
N ASN A 232 15.68 -9.07 11.32
CA ASN A 232 15.54 -9.84 10.09
C ASN A 232 14.06 -10.07 9.78
N THR A 233 13.76 -10.26 8.50
CA THR A 233 12.45 -10.71 8.05
C THR A 233 12.46 -12.20 7.73
N PHE A 234 11.29 -12.84 7.84
CA PHE A 234 11.09 -14.22 7.42
C PHE A 234 9.73 -14.40 6.74
N ASP A 235 9.67 -15.35 5.81
CA ASP A 235 8.43 -15.67 5.09
C ASP A 235 7.41 -16.29 6.04
N ILE A 236 6.18 -15.77 6.01
CA ILE A 236 5.03 -16.43 6.62
C ILE A 236 4.36 -17.23 5.50
N PRO A 237 4.31 -18.58 5.58
CA PRO A 237 3.74 -19.45 4.55
C PRO A 237 2.20 -19.41 4.56
N PHE A 238 1.63 -18.22 4.39
CA PHE A 238 0.20 -17.97 4.38
C PHE A 238 -0.11 -16.92 3.32
N ASP A 239 -1.14 -17.18 2.51
CA ASP A 239 -1.57 -16.24 1.48
C ASP A 239 -2.17 -14.99 2.14
N VAL A 240 -1.83 -13.81 1.63
CA VAL A 240 -2.37 -12.55 2.16
C VAL A 240 -3.89 -12.53 1.91
N PRO A 241 -4.73 -12.43 2.95
CA PRO A 241 -6.17 -12.34 2.79
C PRO A 241 -6.60 -11.14 1.92
N LYS A 242 -7.64 -11.32 1.12
CA LYS A 242 -8.18 -10.26 0.25
C LYS A 242 -8.74 -9.09 1.05
N GLU A 243 -9.15 -9.34 2.29
CA GLU A 243 -9.62 -8.36 3.24
C GLU A 243 -8.48 -7.41 3.70
N ILE A 244 -7.22 -7.86 3.62
CA ILE A 244 -6.05 -7.03 3.94
C ILE A 244 -5.58 -6.28 2.70
N ALA A 245 -5.21 -7.02 1.65
CA ALA A 245 -4.50 -6.45 0.50
C ALA A 245 -5.34 -6.22 -0.75
N GLY A 246 -6.63 -6.57 -0.71
CA GLY A 246 -7.52 -6.46 -1.85
C GLY A 246 -7.20 -7.51 -2.92
N ARG A 247 -7.23 -7.09 -4.19
CA ARG A 247 -6.91 -7.96 -5.32
C ARG A 247 -5.39 -8.06 -5.49
N ASP A 248 -4.92 -9.30 -5.68
CA ASP A 248 -3.50 -9.63 -5.90
C ASP A 248 -3.23 -10.40 -7.20
N ASP A 249 -4.22 -10.47 -8.09
CA ASP A 249 -4.09 -11.27 -9.31
C ASP A 249 -3.20 -10.57 -10.34
N LEU A 250 -2.20 -11.28 -10.86
CA LEU A 250 -1.43 -10.89 -12.04
C LEU A 250 -1.79 -11.81 -13.21
N ALA A 251 -2.51 -11.29 -14.21
CA ALA A 251 -3.00 -12.12 -15.31
C ALA A 251 -1.94 -12.47 -16.37
N VAL A 252 -0.73 -11.92 -16.25
CA VAL A 252 0.38 -12.16 -17.16
C VAL A 252 1.54 -12.75 -16.36
N GLY A 253 2.19 -13.79 -16.88
CA GLY A 253 3.38 -14.34 -16.26
C GLY A 253 4.51 -13.30 -16.15
N TRP A 254 5.27 -13.33 -15.07
CA TRP A 254 6.32 -12.34 -14.80
C TRP A 254 7.39 -12.28 -15.91
N ASP A 255 7.75 -13.42 -16.50
CA ASP A 255 8.70 -13.47 -17.63
C ASP A 255 8.16 -12.70 -18.85
N ALA A 256 6.87 -12.82 -19.16
CA ALA A 256 6.24 -12.09 -20.25
C ALA A 256 6.14 -10.57 -19.96
N VAL A 257 6.06 -10.18 -18.68
CA VAL A 257 6.19 -8.78 -18.26
C VAL A 257 7.61 -8.27 -18.55
N LEU A 258 8.64 -9.01 -18.16
CA LEU A 258 10.04 -8.62 -18.38
C LEU A 258 10.45 -8.65 -19.86
N ASP A 259 9.91 -9.57 -20.66
CA ASP A 259 10.11 -9.60 -22.11
C ASP A 259 9.58 -8.33 -22.78
N LYS A 260 8.49 -7.77 -22.24
CA LYS A 260 7.87 -6.54 -22.75
C LYS A 260 8.56 -5.28 -22.25
N ASP A 261 8.90 -5.25 -20.96
CA ASP A 261 9.49 -4.10 -20.28
C ASP A 261 10.50 -4.59 -19.21
N PRO A 262 11.79 -4.75 -19.58
CA PRO A 262 12.81 -5.39 -18.72
C PRO A 262 13.15 -4.61 -17.44
N GLU A 263 12.83 -3.32 -17.38
CA GLU A 263 13.06 -2.48 -16.20
C GLU A 263 11.90 -2.56 -15.19
N THR A 264 10.90 -3.42 -15.41
CA THR A 264 9.72 -3.51 -14.53
C THR A 264 10.10 -4.06 -13.16
N LEU A 265 9.72 -3.31 -12.13
CA LEU A 265 9.89 -3.65 -10.72
C LEU A 265 8.63 -4.28 -10.13
N ASP A 266 7.44 -3.83 -10.56
CA ASP A 266 6.16 -4.37 -10.12
C ASP A 266 5.07 -4.22 -11.20
N ALA A 267 3.96 -4.96 -11.06
CA ALA A 267 2.85 -4.96 -12.00
C ALA A 267 1.48 -5.09 -11.31
N TYR A 268 0.47 -4.44 -11.90
CA TYR A 268 -0.91 -4.45 -11.43
C TYR A 268 -1.87 -4.69 -12.59
N THR A 269 -2.60 -5.81 -12.55
CA THR A 269 -3.60 -6.15 -13.57
C THR A 269 -4.98 -5.60 -13.22
N SER A 270 -5.65 -5.00 -14.19
CA SER A 270 -7.00 -4.47 -14.00
C SER A 270 -8.04 -5.56 -13.73
N PRO A 271 -9.07 -5.27 -12.91
CA PRO A 271 -10.16 -6.18 -12.58
C PRO A 271 -10.83 -6.86 -13.78
N ASP A 272 -11.02 -6.09 -14.84
CA ASP A 272 -11.69 -6.49 -16.08
C ASP A 272 -10.73 -7.10 -17.11
N GLY A 273 -9.44 -7.20 -16.77
CA GLY A 273 -8.39 -7.69 -17.66
C GLY A 273 -8.13 -6.81 -18.89
N SER A 274 -8.59 -5.56 -18.90
CA SER A 274 -8.42 -4.63 -20.02
C SER A 274 -7.03 -3.98 -20.13
N PHE A 275 -6.32 -3.83 -19.00
CA PHE A 275 -4.96 -3.30 -19.00
C PHE A 275 -4.11 -3.80 -17.83
N VAL A 276 -2.81 -3.61 -17.95
CA VAL A 276 -1.85 -3.75 -16.85
C VAL A 276 -1.09 -2.44 -16.66
N ALA A 277 -0.80 -2.09 -15.41
CA ALA A 277 0.13 -1.02 -15.06
C ALA A 277 1.46 -1.65 -14.63
N LEU A 278 2.56 -1.31 -15.33
CA LEU A 278 3.91 -1.75 -15.03
C LEU A 278 4.68 -0.59 -14.39
N VAL A 279 5.20 -0.82 -13.18
CA VAL A 279 6.00 0.13 -12.41
C VAL A 279 7.46 -0.13 -12.69
N GLY A 280 8.14 0.82 -13.34
CA GLY A 280 9.59 0.82 -13.49
C GLY A 280 10.27 1.79 -12.51
N PRO A 281 11.60 1.97 -12.59
CA PRO A 281 12.36 2.83 -11.69
C PRO A 281 12.03 4.33 -11.85
N ARG A 282 11.53 4.74 -13.03
CA ARG A 282 11.31 6.16 -13.39
C ARG A 282 9.96 6.43 -14.04
N TYR A 283 9.25 5.40 -14.43
CA TYR A 283 8.02 5.53 -15.20
C TYR A 283 7.03 4.45 -14.82
N LEU A 284 5.76 4.81 -14.87
CA LEU A 284 4.64 3.90 -14.87
C LEU A 284 4.13 3.78 -16.30
N SER A 285 4.13 2.57 -16.83
CA SER A 285 3.69 2.27 -18.20
C SER A 285 2.41 1.45 -18.15
N CYS A 286 1.35 1.89 -18.82
CA CYS A 286 0.14 1.06 -18.97
C CYS A 286 0.14 0.39 -20.33
N TYR A 287 -0.18 -0.90 -20.37
CA TYR A 287 -0.30 -1.69 -21.59
C TYR A 287 -1.68 -2.30 -21.70
N GLU A 288 -2.17 -2.44 -22.93
CA GLU A 288 -3.36 -3.24 -23.20
C GLU A 288 -3.15 -4.67 -22.71
N LEU A 289 -4.22 -5.25 -22.20
CA LEU A 289 -4.27 -6.64 -21.82
C LEU A 289 -5.45 -7.29 -22.54
N ALA A 290 -5.17 -8.38 -23.23
CA ALA A 290 -6.19 -9.21 -23.87
C ALA A 290 -5.73 -10.66 -23.80
N ASP A 291 -6.60 -11.56 -23.33
CA ASP A 291 -6.34 -12.99 -23.22
C ASP A 291 -4.99 -13.33 -22.53
N GLY A 292 -4.67 -12.60 -21.45
CA GLY A 292 -3.44 -12.80 -20.68
C GLY A 292 -2.15 -12.34 -21.39
N LYS A 293 -2.25 -11.53 -22.44
CA LYS A 293 -1.10 -11.06 -23.24
C LYS A 293 -1.00 -9.54 -23.27
N LEU A 294 0.23 -9.04 -23.21
CA LEU A 294 0.55 -7.61 -23.25
C LEU A 294 0.52 -7.06 -24.68
N GLY A 295 -0.45 -6.20 -24.95
CA GLY A 295 -0.67 -5.51 -26.22
C GLY A 295 0.15 -4.22 -26.37
N ALA A 296 -0.45 -3.19 -26.97
CA ALA A 296 0.21 -1.91 -27.17
C ALA A 296 0.38 -1.13 -25.86
N ARG A 297 1.39 -0.26 -25.79
CA ARG A 297 1.53 0.68 -24.67
C ARG A 297 0.48 1.78 -24.83
N LEU A 298 -0.40 1.89 -23.84
CA LEU A 298 -1.48 2.88 -23.77
C LEU A 298 -0.98 4.25 -23.31
N THR A 299 -0.13 4.25 -22.29
CA THR A 299 0.46 5.48 -21.76
C THR A 299 1.77 5.19 -21.04
N ARG A 300 2.54 6.25 -20.79
CA ARG A 300 3.73 6.23 -19.95
C ARG A 300 3.80 7.55 -19.19
N VAL A 301 3.79 7.49 -17.87
CA VAL A 301 3.87 8.68 -17.00
C VAL A 301 5.14 8.63 -16.16
N PRO A 302 5.82 9.77 -15.93
CA PRO A 302 6.94 9.82 -15.00
C PRO A 302 6.51 9.43 -13.58
N LEU A 303 7.36 8.68 -12.89
CA LEU A 303 7.21 8.38 -11.47
C LEU A 303 8.08 9.32 -10.63
N ALA A 304 7.51 9.84 -9.55
CA ALA A 304 8.27 10.58 -8.55
C ALA A 304 9.23 9.66 -7.77
N SER A 305 8.80 8.41 -7.52
CA SER A 305 9.56 7.35 -6.87
C SER A 305 9.07 5.99 -7.37
N ALA A 306 9.91 4.97 -7.30
CA ALA A 306 9.53 3.59 -7.61
C ALA A 306 8.84 2.87 -6.44
N GLY A 307 8.96 3.40 -5.21
CA GLY A 307 8.41 2.77 -4.00
C GLY A 307 6.90 2.91 -3.93
N VAL A 308 6.15 1.93 -4.45
CA VAL A 308 4.69 1.90 -4.33
C VAL A 308 4.31 1.54 -2.91
N VAL A 309 3.52 2.40 -2.26
CA VAL A 309 3.03 2.18 -0.90
C VAL A 309 1.54 1.89 -0.86
N ALA A 310 0.77 2.24 -1.90
CA ALA A 310 -0.64 1.91 -1.97
C ALA A 310 -1.06 1.66 -3.42
N ALA A 311 -1.93 0.67 -3.63
CA ALA A 311 -2.55 0.42 -4.92
C ALA A 311 -3.98 -0.10 -4.71
N GLN A 312 -4.96 0.58 -5.28
CA GLN A 312 -6.38 0.29 -5.10
C GLN A 312 -7.12 0.37 -6.43
N TRP A 313 -7.93 -0.66 -6.70
CA TRP A 313 -8.80 -0.71 -7.87
C TRP A 313 -10.16 -0.12 -7.55
N ALA A 314 -10.70 0.65 -8.49
CA ALA A 314 -12.01 1.26 -8.36
C ALA A 314 -13.12 0.22 -8.32
N SER A 315 -14.03 0.35 -7.35
CA SER A 315 -15.32 -0.34 -7.37
C SER A 315 -16.29 0.30 -8.36
N ASP A 316 -16.23 1.63 -8.49
CA ASP A 316 -16.98 2.45 -9.44
C ASP A 316 -16.10 3.61 -9.89
N VAL A 317 -15.64 3.58 -11.15
CA VAL A 317 -14.75 4.58 -11.73
C VAL A 317 -15.38 5.97 -11.77
N GLU A 318 -16.68 6.08 -12.05
CA GLU A 318 -17.34 7.38 -12.19
C GLU A 318 -17.55 8.03 -10.83
N GLN A 319 -17.97 7.24 -9.84
CA GLN A 319 -18.06 7.72 -8.47
C GLN A 319 -16.68 8.15 -7.95
N TRP A 320 -15.64 7.35 -8.20
CA TRP A 320 -14.28 7.68 -7.79
C TRP A 320 -13.78 8.93 -8.52
N ASN A 321 -14.03 9.10 -9.82
CA ASN A 321 -13.70 10.31 -10.57
C ASN A 321 -14.29 11.58 -9.91
N GLN A 322 -15.56 11.53 -9.52
CA GLN A 322 -16.26 12.67 -8.90
C GLN A 322 -15.65 13.05 -7.55
N GLN A 323 -15.12 12.08 -6.80
CA GLN A 323 -14.58 12.29 -5.46
C GLN A 323 -13.06 12.54 -5.44
N LEU A 324 -12.29 11.71 -6.14
CA LEU A 324 -10.82 11.73 -6.16
C LEU A 324 -10.24 12.91 -6.94
N VAL A 325 -10.78 13.20 -8.12
CA VAL A 325 -10.17 14.23 -9.00
C VAL A 325 -10.12 15.60 -8.31
N PRO A 326 -11.18 16.06 -7.61
CA PRO A 326 -11.07 17.27 -6.79
C PRO A 326 -10.03 17.16 -5.67
N LEU A 327 -9.99 16.03 -4.95
CA LEU A 327 -9.05 15.82 -3.84
C LEU A 327 -7.58 15.82 -4.27
N LEU A 328 -7.27 15.31 -5.47
CA LEU A 328 -5.94 15.30 -6.04
C LEU A 328 -5.54 16.70 -6.59
N LYS A 329 -6.49 17.44 -7.15
CA LYS A 329 -6.24 18.76 -7.74
C LYS A 329 -6.23 19.92 -6.74
N ALA A 330 -6.79 19.75 -5.54
CA ALA A 330 -6.92 20.81 -4.53
C ALA A 330 -5.60 21.37 -3.96
N GLN A 331 -4.43 20.96 -4.47
CA GLN A 331 -3.11 21.44 -4.06
C GLN A 331 -2.36 22.22 -5.15
N LYS A 332 -3.03 22.70 -6.20
CA LYS A 332 -2.45 23.71 -7.10
C LYS A 332 -2.55 25.12 -6.53
#